data_AF-S8C835-F1
#
_entry.id   AF-S8C835-F1
#
_cell.length_a   1.000
_cell.length_b   1.000
_cell.length_c   1.000
_cell.angle_alpha   90.00
_cell.angle_beta   90.00
_cell.angle_gamma   90.00
#
_symmetry.space_group_name_H-M   'P 1'
#
loop_
_entity.id
_entity.type
_entity.pdbx_description
1 polymer ?
#
loop_
_entity_poly.entity_id
_entity_poly.type
_entity_poly.pdbx_seq_one_letter_code
_entity_poly.pdbx_strand_id
1 'polypeptide(L)'
;MQLDEVDMGMTYEELSVYGRLRKIFRCGPVSMFENLCYKWGNRLSPAEIAEKVKYFFKYYSINRHKMTVLTPSYHAVSYSPEDNRFDLRQFLYNSRWPFQFGKIDELVRRLDGDSKTAPVDGGVGIVAAGSENPTAGF
;
A
#
# COMPACT_ATOMS: atom_id res chain seq x y z
N MET A 1 25.75 11.19 -13.95
CA MET A 1 24.59 11.97 -13.47
C MET A 1 23.78 11.02 -12.62
N GLN A 2 23.61 11.30 -11.35
CA GLN A 2 22.80 10.46 -10.45
C GLN A 2 21.33 10.75 -10.71
N LEU A 3 20.50 9.70 -10.84
CA LEU A 3 19.06 9.83 -11.06
C LEU A 3 18.36 9.90 -9.70
N ASP A 4 17.39 10.80 -9.56
CA ASP A 4 16.62 11.02 -8.33
C ASP A 4 15.88 9.77 -7.85
N GLU A 5 15.37 8.94 -8.76
CA GLU A 5 14.75 7.65 -8.43
C GLU A 5 15.73 6.68 -7.77
N VAL A 6 17.01 6.73 -8.14
CA VAL A 6 18.06 5.92 -7.52
C VAL A 6 18.31 6.41 -6.09
N ASP A 7 18.28 7.72 -5.86
CA ASP A 7 18.41 8.30 -4.52
C ASP A 7 17.19 8.00 -3.63
N MET A 8 16.00 8.03 -4.22
CA MET A 8 14.77 7.67 -3.52
C MET A 8 14.66 6.17 -3.26
N GLY A 9 15.34 5.32 -4.05
CA GLY A 9 15.27 3.86 -3.97
C GLY A 9 13.93 3.28 -4.45
N MET A 10 13.12 4.07 -5.16
CA MET A 10 11.78 3.74 -5.64
C MET A 10 11.45 4.58 -6.89
N THR A 11 10.69 4.00 -7.83
CA THR A 11 10.29 4.74 -9.04
C THR A 11 9.09 5.65 -8.78
N TYR A 12 8.88 6.64 -9.65
CA TYR A 12 7.72 7.53 -9.59
C TYR A 12 6.39 6.77 -9.72
N GLU A 13 6.34 5.69 -10.51
CA GLU A 13 5.16 4.82 -10.62
C GLU A 13 4.84 4.13 -9.29
N GLU A 14 5.86 3.60 -8.62
CA GLU A 14 5.71 2.98 -7.30
C GLU A 14 5.20 3.99 -6.28
N LEU A 15 5.81 5.18 -6.23
CA LEU A 15 5.40 6.28 -5.35
C LEU A 15 3.94 6.71 -5.58
N SER A 16 3.50 6.78 -6.84
CA SER A 16 2.11 7.07 -7.18
C SER A 16 1.13 6.01 -6.65
N VAL A 17 1.52 4.74 -6.66
CA VAL A 17 0.71 3.65 -6.09
C VAL A 17 0.66 3.75 -4.57
N TYR A 18 1.79 3.95 -3.90
CA TYR A 18 1.84 4.10 -2.43
C TYR A 18 1.01 5.30 -1.96
N GLY A 19 1.11 6.44 -2.64
CA GLY A 19 0.35 7.65 -2.31
C GLY A 19 -1.16 7.42 -2.35
N ARG A 20 -1.66 6.77 -3.41
CA ARG A 20 -3.07 6.41 -3.55
C ARG A 20 -3.53 5.41 -2.49
N LEU A 21 -2.77 4.34 -2.27
CA LEU A 21 -3.08 3.35 -1.23
C LEU A 21 -3.16 3.98 0.17
N ARG A 22 -2.20 4.84 0.51
CA ARG A 22 -2.14 5.53 1.81
C ARG A 22 -3.29 6.51 2.02
N LYS A 23 -3.59 7.35 1.03
CA LYS A 23 -4.53 8.49 1.19
C LYS A 23 -5.96 8.14 0.82
N ILE A 24 -6.17 7.52 -0.35
CA ILE A 24 -7.50 7.23 -0.88
C ILE A 24 -8.05 5.95 -0.26
N PHE A 25 -7.27 4.86 -0.33
CA PHE A 25 -7.68 3.56 0.21
C PHE A 25 -7.42 3.39 1.72
N ARG A 26 -6.82 4.41 2.35
CA ARG A 26 -6.55 4.48 3.80
C ARG A 26 -5.73 3.29 4.31
N CYS A 27 -4.87 2.71 3.48
CA CYS A 27 -4.04 1.58 3.84
C CYS A 27 -2.86 2.01 4.73
N GLY A 28 -2.75 1.39 5.91
CA GLY A 28 -1.53 1.41 6.72
C GLY A 28 -0.48 0.42 6.18
N PRO A 29 0.67 0.24 6.87
CA PRO A 29 1.75 -0.63 6.38
C PRO A 29 1.31 -2.06 6.07
N VAL A 30 0.58 -2.70 6.99
CA VAL A 30 0.13 -4.10 6.84
C VAL A 30 -0.87 -4.23 5.69
N SER A 31 -1.91 -3.40 5.67
CA SER A 31 -2.93 -3.45 4.61
C SER A 31 -2.36 -3.08 3.24
N MET A 32 -1.38 -2.17 3.18
CA MET A 32 -0.70 -1.82 1.95
C MET A 32 0.10 -3.01 1.41
N PHE A 33 0.82 -3.72 2.29
CA PHE A 33 1.52 -4.95 1.94
C PHE A 33 0.58 -6.00 1.34
N GLU A 34 -0.53 -6.32 2.00
CA GLU A 34 -1.51 -7.31 1.50
C GLU A 34 -2.08 -6.92 0.13
N ASN A 35 -2.43 -5.64 -0.06
CA ASN A 35 -2.92 -5.14 -1.34
C ASN A 35 -1.86 -5.21 -2.46
N LEU A 36 -0.60 -4.94 -2.13
CA LEU A 36 0.49 -5.01 -3.08
C LEU A 36 0.88 -6.46 -3.41
N CYS A 37 0.77 -7.39 -2.47
CA CYS A 37 0.93 -8.82 -2.77
C CYS A 37 -0.08 -9.28 -3.83
N TYR A 38 -1.34 -8.83 -3.76
CA TYR A 38 -2.31 -9.11 -4.82
C TYR A 38 -1.95 -8.42 -6.15
N LYS A 39 -1.52 -7.15 -6.10
CA LYS A 39 -1.28 -6.34 -7.31
C LYS A 39 0.04 -6.67 -8.03
N TRP A 40 1.08 -7.03 -7.29
CA TRP A 40 2.46 -7.23 -7.77
C TRP A 40 2.97 -8.66 -7.57
N GLY A 41 2.17 -9.57 -7.03
CA GLY A 41 2.58 -10.95 -6.74
C GLY A 41 2.99 -11.78 -7.96
N ASN A 42 2.67 -11.32 -9.18
CA ASN A 42 3.17 -11.91 -10.43
C ASN A 42 4.56 -11.41 -10.85
N ARG A 43 5.07 -10.34 -10.24
CA ARG A 43 6.33 -9.67 -10.61
C ARG A 43 7.36 -9.68 -9.49
N LEU A 44 6.92 -9.62 -8.23
CA LEU A 44 7.78 -9.50 -7.06
C LEU A 44 7.38 -10.54 -6.01
N SER A 45 8.37 -11.05 -5.29
CA SER A 45 8.14 -11.93 -4.15
C SER A 45 7.52 -11.18 -2.96
N PRO A 46 6.79 -11.86 -2.06
CA PRO A 46 6.29 -11.24 -0.83
C PRO A 46 7.40 -10.57 -0.01
N ALA A 47 8.59 -11.15 0.05
CA ALA A 47 9.74 -10.57 0.75
C ALA A 47 10.18 -9.22 0.13
N GLU A 48 10.28 -9.13 -1.19
CA GLU A 48 10.64 -7.87 -1.88
C GLU A 48 9.57 -6.79 -1.70
N ILE A 49 8.29 -7.17 -1.76
CA ILE A 49 7.18 -6.25 -1.52
C ILE A 49 7.22 -5.74 -0.08
N ALA A 50 7.48 -6.61 0.89
CA ALA A 50 7.61 -6.23 2.29
C ALA A 50 8.73 -5.20 2.51
N GLU A 51 9.91 -5.42 1.93
CA GLU A 51 11.03 -4.48 2.04
C GLU A 51 10.71 -3.13 1.41
N LYS A 52 10.06 -3.10 0.25
CA LYS A 52 9.58 -1.85 -0.37
C LYS A 52 8.59 -1.12 0.53
N VAL A 53 7.58 -1.81 1.08
CA VAL A 53 6.58 -1.17 1.96
C VAL A 53 7.23 -0.62 3.23
N LYS A 54 8.12 -1.39 3.88
CA LYS A 54 8.85 -0.93 5.07
C LYS A 54 9.71 0.29 4.75
N TYR A 55 10.41 0.27 3.62
CA TYR A 55 11.25 1.38 3.16
C TYR A 55 10.43 2.66 2.96
N PHE A 56 9.30 2.57 2.27
CA PHE A 56 8.37 3.69 2.08
C PHE A 56 7.91 4.28 3.42
N PHE A 57 7.38 3.46 4.33
CA PHE A 57 6.85 3.95 5.61
C PHE A 57 7.93 4.49 6.55
N LYS A 58 9.15 3.92 6.52
CA LYS A 58 10.30 4.44 7.25
C LYS A 58 10.61 5.87 6.84
N TYR A 59 10.81 6.12 5.54
CA TYR A 59 11.16 7.46 5.06
C TYR A 59 9.98 8.43 5.06
N TYR A 60 8.76 7.96 4.83
CA TYR A 60 7.55 8.75 5.04
C TYR A 60 7.50 9.30 6.47
N SER A 61 7.78 8.46 7.46
CA SER A 61 7.72 8.82 8.87
C SER A 61 8.84 9.76 9.29
N ILE A 62 10.07 9.49 8.85
CA ILE A 62 11.23 10.34 9.12
C ILE A 62 11.02 11.72 8.52
N ASN A 63 10.54 11.79 7.28
CA ASN A 63 10.44 13.05 6.53
C ASN A 63 9.10 13.77 6.73
N ARG A 64 8.15 13.23 7.51
CA ARG A 64 6.80 13.82 7.61
C ARG A 64 6.83 15.27 8.12
N HIS A 65 7.73 15.60 9.03
CA HIS A 65 7.92 16.95 9.54
C HIS A 65 8.15 17.99 8.43
N LYS A 66 8.76 17.61 7.30
CA LYS A 66 8.96 18.52 6.16
C LYS A 66 7.65 19.02 5.56
N MET A 67 6.57 18.27 5.72
CA MET A 67 5.25 18.63 5.22
C MET A 67 4.58 19.73 6.04
N THR A 68 5.01 19.94 7.29
CA THR A 68 4.48 21.00 8.17
C THR A 68 4.94 22.40 7.76
N VAL A 69 6.06 22.49 7.04
CA VAL A 69 6.70 23.74 6.59
C VAL A 69 6.72 23.86 5.06
N LEU A 70 6.04 22.95 4.35
CA LEU A 70 6.01 22.95 2.89
C LEU A 70 5.25 24.19 2.39
N THR A 71 5.79 24.85 1.37
CA THR A 71 5.13 25.98 0.70
C THR A 71 3.74 25.57 0.22
N PRO A 72 2.69 26.37 0.48
CA PRO A 72 1.36 26.11 -0.03
C PRO A 72 1.38 25.94 -1.56
N SER A 73 0.75 24.88 -2.05
CA SER A 73 0.72 24.52 -3.47
C SER A 73 -0.70 24.37 -3.99
N TYR A 74 -0.88 24.51 -5.30
CA TYR A 74 -2.16 24.24 -5.97
C TYR A 74 -2.59 22.78 -5.75
N HIS A 75 -3.86 22.57 -5.44
CA HIS A 75 -4.42 21.24 -5.25
C HIS A 75 -4.82 20.63 -6.59
N ALA A 76 -4.01 19.70 -7.10
CA ALA A 76 -4.26 19.01 -8.38
C ALA A 76 -4.59 17.51 -8.24
N VAL A 77 -4.24 16.88 -7.11
CA VAL A 77 -4.36 15.43 -6.93
C VAL A 77 -5.04 15.06 -5.62
N SER A 78 -5.96 14.09 -5.68
CA SER A 78 -6.75 13.60 -4.54
C SER A 78 -5.93 12.82 -3.49
N TYR A 79 -4.68 12.48 -3.79
CA TYR A 79 -3.77 11.81 -2.87
C TYR A 79 -2.65 12.74 -2.34
N SER A 80 -2.85 14.06 -2.43
CA SER A 80 -1.88 15.04 -1.93
C SER A 80 -1.54 14.83 -0.44
N PRO A 81 -0.25 14.91 -0.05
CA PRO A 81 0.18 14.79 1.34
C PRO A 81 0.17 16.12 2.13
N GLU A 82 -0.42 17.18 1.57
CA GLU A 82 -0.44 18.54 2.13
C GLU A 82 -1.08 18.59 3.54
N ASP A 83 -0.34 19.10 4.53
CA ASP A 83 -0.68 18.97 5.96
C ASP A 83 -1.44 20.17 6.54
N ASN A 84 -1.56 21.31 5.85
CA ASN A 84 -2.28 22.46 6.40
C ASN A 84 -3.79 22.35 6.23
N ARG A 85 -4.28 21.66 5.19
CA ARG A 85 -5.71 21.64 4.84
C ARG A 85 -6.25 20.28 4.45
N PHE A 86 -5.46 19.46 3.75
CA PHE A 86 -6.00 18.27 3.07
C PHE A 86 -5.71 16.94 3.77
N ASP A 87 -4.55 16.80 4.39
CA ASP A 87 -4.08 15.53 4.94
C ASP A 87 -3.48 15.70 6.34
N LEU A 88 -4.33 16.15 7.27
CA LEU A 88 -4.00 16.36 8.68
C LEU A 88 -3.54 15.05 9.32
N ARG A 89 -2.24 14.94 9.62
CA ARG A 89 -1.67 13.78 10.32
C ARG A 89 -0.63 14.19 11.34
N GLN A 90 -0.30 13.27 12.23
CA GLN A 90 0.86 13.42 13.11
C GLN A 90 2.13 13.61 12.28
N PHE A 91 3.08 14.38 12.79
CA PHE A 91 4.38 14.59 12.13
C PHE A 91 5.54 13.92 12.87
N LEU A 92 5.37 13.58 14.14
CA LEU A 92 6.35 12.84 14.95
C LEU A 92 5.92 11.37 15.05
N TYR A 93 6.55 10.53 14.23
CA TYR A 93 6.28 9.09 14.19
C TYR A 93 7.44 8.27 14.76
N ASN A 94 7.14 7.09 15.31
CA ASN A 94 8.15 6.06 15.51
C ASN A 94 8.49 5.42 14.15
N SER A 95 9.60 5.83 13.55
CA SER A 95 10.05 5.37 12.22
C SER A 95 10.39 3.88 12.13
N ARG A 96 10.50 3.18 13.27
CA ARG A 96 10.75 1.73 13.32
C ARG A 96 9.48 0.89 13.14
N TRP A 97 8.28 1.46 13.35
CA TRP A 97 6.99 0.76 13.22
C TRP A 97 7.00 -0.69 13.76
N PRO A 98 7.38 -0.90 15.03
CA PRO A 98 7.76 -2.23 15.53
C PRO A 98 6.64 -3.28 15.39
N PHE A 99 5.40 -2.90 15.71
CA PHE A 99 4.26 -3.79 15.60
C PHE A 99 3.93 -4.11 14.13
N GLN A 100 3.83 -3.08 13.28
CA GLN A 100 3.39 -3.23 11.91
C GLN A 100 4.42 -3.98 11.07
N PHE A 101 5.71 -3.69 11.24
CA PHE A 101 6.77 -4.38 10.51
C PHE A 101 6.92 -5.81 10.99
N GLY A 102 6.84 -6.06 12.30
CA GLY A 102 6.80 -7.43 12.83
C GLY A 102 5.61 -8.23 12.32
N LYS A 103 4.45 -7.58 12.12
CA LYS A 103 3.27 -8.23 11.53
C LYS A 103 3.48 -8.58 10.05
N ILE A 104 4.10 -7.69 9.28
CA ILE A 104 4.47 -7.98 7.88
C ILE A 104 5.43 -9.17 7.82
N ASP A 105 6.44 -9.22 8.69
CA ASP A 105 7.40 -10.35 8.74
C ASP A 105 6.73 -11.69 9.10
N GLU A 106 5.68 -11.66 9.92
CA GLU A 106 4.85 -12.83 10.17
C GLU A 106 4.08 -13.26 8.91
N LEU A 107 3.47 -12.32 8.18
CA LEU A 107 2.71 -12.62 6.97
C LEU A 107 3.59 -13.14 5.83
N VAL A 108 4.77 -12.55 5.63
CA VAL A 108 5.75 -13.05 4.64
C VAL A 108 6.13 -14.49 4.93
N ARG A 109 6.43 -14.84 6.20
CA ARG A 109 6.75 -16.21 6.60
C ARG A 109 5.60 -17.19 6.32
N ARG A 110 4.35 -16.76 6.47
CA ARG A 110 3.18 -17.60 6.15
C ARG A 110 3.07 -17.84 4.65
N LEU A 111 3.18 -16.79 3.84
CA LEU A 111 3.10 -16.88 2.38
C LEU A 111 4.24 -17.72 1.77
N ASP A 112 5.45 -17.62 2.31
CA ASP A 112 6.59 -18.46 1.89
C ASP A 112 6.41 -19.93 2.30
N GLY A 113 5.70 -20.20 3.41
CA GLY A 113 5.32 -21.54 3.85
C GLY A 113 4.27 -22.17 2.93
N ASP A 114 3.24 -21.41 2.57
CA ASP A 114 2.14 -21.86 1.69
C ASP A 114 2.61 -22.08 0.25
N SER A 115 3.61 -21.30 -0.21
CA SER A 115 4.23 -21.44 -1.53
C SER A 115 4.91 -22.80 -1.75
N LYS A 116 5.21 -23.54 -0.68
CA LYS A 116 5.76 -24.92 -0.77
C LYS A 116 4.69 -25.99 -0.91
N THR A 117 3.39 -25.65 -0.84
CA THR A 117 2.29 -26.63 -0.76
C THR A 117 1.16 -26.48 -1.77
N ALA A 118 1.15 -25.48 -2.65
CA ALA A 118 0.04 -25.30 -3.60
C ALA A 118 0.42 -25.68 -5.06
N PRO A 119 -0.23 -26.70 -5.66
CA PRO A 119 -0.26 -26.82 -7.10
C PRO A 119 -1.18 -25.73 -7.68
N VAL A 120 -0.83 -25.29 -8.89
CA VAL A 120 -1.56 -24.29 -9.67
C VAL A 120 -2.88 -24.93 -10.14
N ASP A 121 -4.02 -24.39 -9.73
CA ASP A 121 -5.28 -24.61 -10.43
C ASP A 121 -6.02 -23.29 -10.65
N GLY A 122 -6.55 -23.19 -11.87
CA GLY A 122 -7.11 -22.02 -12.49
C GLY A 122 -8.38 -21.53 -11.81
N GLY A 123 -8.65 -20.24 -12.02
CA GLY A 123 -9.70 -19.53 -11.31
C GLY A 123 -11.10 -19.99 -11.66
N VAL A 124 -12.02 -19.79 -10.72
CA VAL A 124 -13.35 -19.23 -10.96
C VAL A 124 -13.74 -18.48 -9.69
N GLY A 125 -14.10 -17.21 -9.82
CA GLY A 125 -14.69 -16.47 -8.72
C GLY A 125 -15.49 -15.30 -9.24
N ILE A 126 -16.79 -15.49 -9.41
CA ILE A 126 -17.84 -14.58 -8.91
C ILE A 126 -19.06 -15.44 -8.57
N VAL A 127 -19.35 -15.59 -7.28
CA VAL A 127 -20.71 -15.90 -6.79
C VAL A 127 -21.38 -14.57 -6.48
N ALA A 128 -22.44 -14.25 -7.21
CA ALA A 128 -23.32 -13.12 -6.90
C ALA A 128 -24.69 -13.69 -6.52
N ALA A 129 -25.02 -13.57 -5.23
CA ALA A 129 -26.37 -13.75 -4.73
C ALA A 129 -27.18 -12.49 -5.09
N GLY A 130 -28.34 -12.69 -5.73
CA GLY A 130 -29.28 -11.63 -6.07
C GLY A 130 -30.63 -12.25 -6.41
N SER A 131 -31.50 -12.29 -5.41
CA SER A 131 -32.92 -12.62 -5.50
C SER A 131 -33.65 -11.56 -6.32
N GLU A 132 -34.57 -11.98 -7.21
CA GLU A 132 -35.96 -11.48 -7.35
C GLU A 132 -36.50 -11.83 -8.75
N ASN A 133 -37.46 -12.78 -8.82
CA ASN A 133 -38.25 -13.08 -10.01
C ASN A 133 -39.59 -12.33 -9.94
N PRO A 134 -39.95 -11.49 -10.92
CA PRO A 134 -41.31 -11.02 -11.08
C PRO A 134 -41.93 -11.66 -12.32
N THR A 135 -42.74 -12.71 -12.17
CA THR A 135 -43.80 -13.08 -13.15
C THR A 135 -44.61 -14.30 -12.68
N ALA A 136 -45.84 -14.05 -12.23
CA ALA A 136 -47.01 -14.90 -12.48
C ALA A 136 -48.26 -14.07 -12.16
N GLY A 137 -49.10 -13.83 -13.17
CA GLY A 137 -50.36 -13.10 -13.01
C GLY A 137 -51.48 -13.96 -12.43
N PHE A 138 -52.38 -13.29 -11.70
CA PHE A 138 -53.84 -13.31 -11.86
C PHE A 138 -54.40 -12.05 -11.20
#